data_AF-A0A166EMJ8-F1
#
_entry.id   AF-A0A166EMJ8-F1
#
_cell.length_a   1.000
_cell.length_b   1.000
_cell.length_c   1.000
_cell.angle_alpha   90.00
_cell.angle_beta   90.00
_cell.angle_gamma   90.00
#
_symmetry.space_group_name_H-M   'P 1'
#
loop_
_entity.id
_entity.type
_entity.pdbx_description
1 polymer ?
#
loop_
_entity_poly.entity_id
_entity_poly.type
_entity_poly.pdbx_seq_one_letter_code
_entity_poly.pdbx_strand_id
1 'polypeptide(L)' 'MNIIKTTIKIDDNLLKSVKKIAIDKNETQNNLMNEYIRKGVNNELKPKKQENLEIISGLGTAPEPFDSVKELKKVENGE' A
#
# COMPACT_ATOMS: atom_id res chain seq x y z
N MET A 1 -6.83 1.70 -28.63
CA MET A 1 -7.32 2.22 -27.33
C MET A 1 -8.13 3.47 -27.62
N ASN A 2 -9.42 3.50 -27.27
CA ASN A 2 -10.26 4.66 -27.59
C ASN A 2 -10.04 5.74 -26.53
N ILE A 3 -9.60 6.93 -26.96
CA ILE A 3 -9.38 8.09 -26.09
C ILE A 3 -10.64 8.96 -26.15
N ILE A 4 -11.26 9.18 -24.99
CA ILE A 4 -12.41 10.08 -24.85
C ILE A 4 -11.90 11.42 -24.33
N LYS A 5 -12.26 12.51 -25.01
CA LYS A 5 -11.99 13.87 -24.53
C LYS A 5 -13.13 14.28 -23.60
N THR A 6 -12.79 14.71 -22.39
CA THR A 6 -13.75 15.14 -21.37
C THR A 6 -13.23 16.35 -20.61
N THR A 7 -14.13 17.09 -19.98
CA THR A 7 -13.80 18.22 -19.12
C THR A 7 -14.23 17.90 -17.70
N ILE A 8 -13.32 18.06 -16.74
CA ILE A 8 -13.58 17.87 -15.31
C ILE A 8 -13.14 19.10 -14.55
N LYS A 9 -13.80 19.38 -13.41
CA LYS A 9 -13.35 20.41 -12.48
C LYS A 9 -12.29 19.81 -11.57
N ILE A 10 -11.14 20.46 -11.47
CA ILE A 10 -10.01 20.05 -10.63
C ILE A 10 -9.60 21.27 -9.80
N ASP A 11 -9.28 21.04 -8.52
CA ASP A 11 -8.69 22.06 -7.67
C ASP A 11 -7.36 22.58 -8.27
N ASP A 12 -7.14 23.89 -8.17
CA ASP A 12 -5.96 24.55 -8.77
C ASP A 12 -4.65 24.06 -8.16
N ASN A 13 -4.59 23.89 -6.83
CA ASN A 13 -3.38 23.41 -6.15
C ASN A 13 -3.11 21.94 -6.47
N LEU A 14 -4.18 21.14 -6.60
CA LEU A 14 -4.07 19.76 -7.04
C LEU A 14 -3.51 19.68 -8.48
N LEU A 15 -4.03 20.49 -9.40
CA LEU A 15 -3.53 20.51 -10.78
C LEU A 15 -2.06 20.96 -10.86
N LYS A 16 -1.66 21.97 -10.07
CA LYS A 16 -0.25 22.38 -9.96
C LYS A 16 0.66 21.25 -9.47
N SER A 17 0.19 20.50 -8.47
CA SER A 17 0.93 19.35 -7.93
C SER A 17 1.09 18.24 -8.96
N VAL A 18 0.01 17.91 -9.69
CA VAL A 18 0.04 16.94 -10.80
C VAL A 18 1.03 17.37 -11.88
N LYS A 19 1.03 18.66 -12.26
CA LYS A 19 1.98 19.22 -13.24
C LYS A 19 3.43 19.04 -12.81
N LYS A 20 3.74 19.36 -11.55
CA LYS A 20 5.09 19.21 -11.01
C LYS A 20 5.55 17.75 -11.07
N ILE A 21 4.71 16.81 -10.61
CA ILE A 21 5.02 15.39 -10.64
C ILE A 21 5.22 14.88 -12.08
N ALA A 22 4.42 15.35 -13.03
CA ALA A 22 4.56 14.97 -14.43
C ALA A 22 5.92 15.41 -15.01
N ILE A 23 6.37 16.63 -14.68
CA ILE A 23 7.70 17.14 -15.05
C ILE A 23 8.79 16.27 -14.44
N ASP A 24 8.72 16.02 -13.12
CA ASP A 24 9.74 15.24 -12.39
C ASP A 24 9.86 13.81 -12.93
N LYS A 25 8.77 13.24 -13.44
CA LYS A 25 8.72 11.89 -14.05
C LYS A 25 9.02 11.86 -15.55
N ASN A 26 9.24 13.01 -16.19
CA ASN A 26 9.36 13.12 -17.64
C ASN A 26 8.16 12.50 -18.40
N GLU A 27 6.95 12.74 -17.90
CA GLU A 27 5.70 12.24 -18.45
C GLU A 27 4.68 13.36 -18.74
N THR A 28 3.62 13.05 -19.48
CA THR A 28 2.52 14.00 -19.72
C THR A 28 1.51 13.99 -18.58
N GLN A 29 0.90 15.15 -18.30
CA GLN A 29 -0.19 15.29 -17.33
C GLN A 29 -1.33 14.29 -17.58
N ASN A 30 -1.67 14.05 -18.86
CA ASN A 30 -2.72 13.11 -19.25
C ASN A 30 -2.36 11.66 -18.90
N ASN A 31 -1.11 11.24 -19.16
CA ASN A 31 -0.66 9.90 -18.83
C ASN A 31 -0.66 9.69 -17.32
N LEU A 32 -0.13 10.66 -16.57
CA LEU A 32 -0.08 10.63 -15.11
C LEU A 32 -1.49 10.58 -14.48
N MET A 33 -2.42 11.41 -14.97
CA MET A 33 -3.82 11.38 -14.51
C MET A 33 -4.48 10.03 -14.81
N ASN A 34 -4.28 9.48 -16.02
CA ASN A 34 -4.80 8.17 -16.37
C ASN A 34 -4.24 7.05 -15.47
N GLU A 35 -2.95 7.11 -15.14
CA GLU A 35 -2.30 6.17 -14.24
C GLU A 35 -2.92 6.23 -12.84
N TYR A 36 -3.05 7.44 -12.27
CA TYR A 36 -3.61 7.60 -10.93
C TYR A 36 -5.09 7.24 -10.85
N ILE A 37 -5.89 7.60 -11.86
CA ILE A 37 -7.30 7.21 -11.92
C ILE A 37 -7.41 5.67 -11.97
N ARG A 38 -6.60 4.99 -12.79
CA ARG A 38 -6.57 3.51 -12.82
C ARG A 38 -6.18 2.91 -11.47
N LYS A 39 -5.18 3.47 -10.79
CA LYS A 39 -4.78 3.02 -9.44
C LYS A 39 -5.91 3.18 -8.43
N GLY A 40 -6.59 4.33 -8.45
CA GLY A 40 -7.75 4.60 -7.60
C GLY A 40 -8.88 3.59 -7.83
N VAL A 41 -9.30 3.42 -9.08
CA VAL A 41 -10.35 2.46 -9.46
C VAL A 41 -9.97 1.03 -9.05
N ASN A 42 -8.74 0.61 -9.35
CA ASN A 42 -8.28 -0.73 -8.96
C ASN A 42 -8.23 -0.93 -7.44
N ASN A 43 -7.95 0.12 -6.66
CA ASN A 43 -7.95 0.02 -5.21
C ASN A 43 -9.37 -0.09 -4.63
N GLU A 44 -10.35 0.60 -5.21
CA GLU A 44 -11.76 0.46 -4.81
C GLU A 44 -12.35 -0.90 -5.20
N LEU A 45 -11.91 -1.46 -6.35
CA LEU A 45 -12.37 -2.76 -6.83
C LEU A 45 -11.67 -3.94 -6.14
N LYS A 46 -10.56 -3.72 -5.44
CA LYS A 46 -9.95 -4.77 -4.64
C LYS A 46 -10.93 -5.12 -3.50
N PRO A 47 -11.23 -6.42 -3.28
CA PRO A 47 -11.99 -6.80 -2.11
C PRO A 47 -11.23 -6.27 -0.89
N LYS A 48 -11.91 -5.46 -0.06
CA LYS A 48 -11.34 -5.01 1.21
C LYS A 48 -10.91 -6.25 1.97
N LYS A 49 -9.60 -6.50 2.03
CA LYS A 49 -9.06 -7.53 2.90
C LYS A 49 -9.49 -7.09 4.29
N GLN A 50 -10.38 -7.85 4.93
CA GLN A 50 -10.61 -7.68 6.36
C GLN A 50 -9.29 -8.03 7.02
N GLU A 51 -8.47 -7.02 7.28
CA GLU A 51 -7.28 -7.21 8.09
C GLU A 51 -7.78 -7.52 9.49
N ASN A 52 -7.59 -8.78 9.89
CA ASN A 52 -7.97 -9.22 11.22
C ASN A 52 -7.17 -8.37 12.22
N LEU A 53 -7.86 -7.69 13.13
CA LEU A 53 -7.24 -6.77 14.11
C LEU A 53 -6.10 -7.43 14.90
N GLU A 54 -6.14 -8.75 15.05
CA GLU A 54 -5.09 -9.59 15.66
C GLU A 54 -3.74 -9.47 14.93
N ILE A 55 -3.74 -9.36 13.60
CA ILE A 55 -2.51 -9.22 12.80
C ILE A 55 -1.94 -7.81 12.91
N ILE A 56 -2.81 -6.79 12.92
CA ILE A 56 -2.42 -5.37 13.00
C ILE A 56 -1.89 -5.02 14.40
N SER A 57 -2.45 -5.62 15.45
CA SER A 57 -2.06 -5.37 16.84
C SER A 57 -0.75 -6.05 17.27
N GLY A 58 -0.12 -6.84 16.40
CA GLY A 58 1.07 -7.61 16.73
C GLY A 58 0.83 -8.69 17.80
N LEU A 59 -0.44 -8.94 18.16
CA LEU A 59 -0.86 -10.00 19.06
C LEU A 59 -0.88 -11.33 18.29
N GLY A 60 0.31 -11.79 17.90
CA GLY A 60 0.49 -13.15 17.44
C GLY A 60 0.36 -14.10 18.62
N THR A 61 -0.61 -15.02 18.59
CA THR A 61 -0.62 -16.16 19.49
C THR A 61 0.50 -17.11 19.08
N ALA A 62 1.49 -17.30 19.96
CA ALA A 62 2.50 -18.33 19.74
C ALA A 62 1.82 -19.71 19.83
N PRO A 63 2.14 -20.66 18.94
CA PRO A 63 1.55 -22.00 18.97
C PRO A 63 1.89 -22.74 20.28
N GLU A 64 3.02 -22.42 20.91
CA GLU A 64 3.42 -22.92 22.22
C GLU A 64 3.94 -21.77 23.11
N PRO A 65 3.70 -21.81 24.43
CA PRO A 65 4.25 -20.83 25.36
C PRO A 65 5.78 -20.92 25.40
N PHE A 66 6.44 -19.78 25.58
CA PHE A 66 7.89 -19.73 25.73
C PHE A 66 8.31 -20.40 27.04
N ASP A 67 9.07 -21.49 26.95
CA ASP A 67 9.65 -22.19 28.09
C ASP A 67 11.11 -21.76 28.28
N SER A 68 11.33 -20.84 29.21
CA SER A 68 12.66 -20.28 29.48
C SER A 68 13.66 -21.34 29.98
N VAL A 69 13.19 -22.39 30.67
CA VAL A 69 14.05 -23.45 31.21
C VAL A 69 14.54 -24.35 30.08
N LYS A 70 13.66 -24.67 29.13
CA LYS A 70 14.02 -25.46 27.95
C LYS A 70 15.05 -24.74 27.08
N GLU A 71 14.90 -23.43 26.88
CA GLU A 71 15.85 -22.65 26.08
C GLU A 71 17.22 -22.50 26.77
N LEU A 72 17.26 -22.29 28.09
CA LEU A 72 18.53 -22.26 28.84
C LEU A 72 19.31 -23.57 28.72
N LYS A 73 18.61 -24.72 28.76
CA LYS A 73 19.24 -26.03 28.61
C LYS A 73 19.84 -26.27 27.22
N LYS A 74 19.28 -25.68 26.16
CA LYS A 74 19.88 -25.76 24.81
C LYS A 74 21.23 -25.04 24.76
N VAL A 75 21.26 -23.83 25.34
CA VAL A 75 22.48 -23.01 25.42
C VAL A 75 23.56 -23.70 26.28
N GLU A 76 23.18 -24.31 27.41
CA GLU A 76 24.10 -25.05 28.27
C GLU A 76 24.69 -26.30 27.59
N ASN A 77 23.91 -26.95 26.72
CA ASN A 77 24.34 -28.15 25.98
C ASN A 77 25.00 -27.85 24.63
N GLY A 78 25.16 -26.57 24.26
CA GLY A 78 25.86 -26.13 23.06
C GLY A 78 25.08 -26.32 21.75
N GLU A 79 23.75 -26.39 21.81
CA GLU A 79 22.86 -26.30 20.63
C GLU A 79 22.55 -24.84 20.25
#